data_AF-A0A6P0YWW4-F1
#
_entry.id   AF-A0A6P0YWW4-F1
#
_cell.length_a   1.000
_cell.length_b   1.000
_cell.length_c   1.000
_cell.angle_alpha   90.00
_cell.angle_beta   90.00
_cell.angle_gamma   90.00
#
_symmetry.space_group_name_H-M   'P 1'
#
loop_
_entity.id
_entity.type
_entity.pdbx_description
1 polymer ?
#
loop_
_entity_poly.entity_id
_entity_poly.type
_entity_poly.pdbx_seq_one_letter_code
_entity_poly.pdbx_strand_id
1 'polypeptide(L)'
;MCHPTNMEQPKTLLEQAYQQSAHALRCGALQSIATDYKFVEQGGVRFLVRILTNLVRKEQANLQQKAKGKDFNPFLPYEDDLFVANLSSTHLCLLNKFNVVDHHLLIVTREFEHQENWLNYNDFAALWTGLKEIDGLAFFNGGKTAGASQTHKHLQLIPMPLAPEGEAIPIEAILPYTAPDRPEHLAQLPFANGFMVLDLSPMMSPDEAATLLWKSYCSLLKLLAISMNTEDTRASHPYNLLVTRRWMLLVPRKQEHTHSISINSLGFAGS
;
A
#
# COMPACT_ATOMS: atom_id res chain seq x y z
N MET A 1 -50.87 4.59 7.94
CA MET A 1 -49.89 4.49 6.83
C MET A 1 -48.52 4.64 7.44
N CYS A 2 -47.75 3.56 7.58
CA CYS A 2 -46.37 3.63 8.04
C CYS A 2 -45.49 4.08 6.87
N HIS A 3 -44.78 5.20 7.01
CA HIS A 3 -43.74 5.57 6.06
C HIS A 3 -42.61 4.54 6.13
N PRO A 4 -42.14 4.00 5.00
CA PRO A 4 -40.93 3.20 4.99
C PRO A 4 -39.78 4.14 5.32
N THR A 5 -39.15 3.93 6.48
CA THR A 5 -37.83 4.46 6.78
C THR A 5 -36.89 3.88 5.73
N ASN A 6 -36.48 4.70 4.76
CA ASN A 6 -35.36 4.38 3.87
C ASN A 6 -34.12 4.25 4.77
N MET A 7 -33.84 3.04 5.23
CA MET A 7 -32.52 2.72 5.75
C MET A 7 -31.58 2.73 4.55
N GLU A 8 -30.90 3.86 4.33
CA GLU A 8 -29.80 3.93 3.37
C GLU A 8 -28.82 2.80 3.71
N GLN A 9 -28.49 1.99 2.71
CA GLN A 9 -27.47 0.95 2.90
C GLN A 9 -26.16 1.62 3.30
N PRO A 10 -25.38 1.00 4.22
CA PRO A 10 -24.08 1.54 4.59
C PRO A 10 -23.20 1.64 3.33
N LYS A 11 -22.63 2.83 3.11
CA LYS A 11 -21.73 3.10 1.98
C LYS A 11 -20.50 2.19 2.06
N THR A 12 -20.09 1.67 0.90
CA THR A 12 -18.82 0.96 0.73
C THR A 12 -17.64 1.89 1.02
N LEU A 13 -16.50 1.34 1.44
CA LEU A 13 -15.22 2.05 1.58
C LEU A 13 -14.84 2.76 0.27
N LEU A 14 -15.11 2.17 -0.90
CA LEU A 14 -14.84 2.82 -2.17
C LEU A 14 -15.65 4.10 -2.36
N GLU A 15 -16.96 4.04 -2.08
CA GLU A 15 -17.83 5.22 -2.14
C GLU A 15 -17.43 6.28 -1.10
N GLN A 16 -17.06 5.87 0.10
CA GLN A 16 -16.54 6.75 1.14
C GLN A 16 -15.23 7.42 0.70
N ALA A 17 -14.30 6.66 0.11
CA ALA A 17 -13.05 7.18 -0.42
C ALA A 17 -13.27 8.22 -1.53
N TYR A 18 -14.22 7.98 -2.44
CA TYR A 18 -14.58 8.94 -3.49
C TYR A 18 -15.20 10.22 -2.93
N GLN A 19 -16.16 10.09 -2.02
CA GLN A 19 -16.81 11.24 -1.39
C GLN A 19 -15.81 12.07 -0.58
N GLN A 20 -14.98 11.41 0.22
CA GLN A 20 -13.94 12.07 1.01
C GLN A 20 -12.90 12.72 0.11
N SER A 21 -12.47 12.07 -0.97
CA SER A 21 -11.52 12.66 -1.92
C SER A 21 -12.06 13.96 -2.51
N ALA A 22 -13.32 13.94 -2.96
CA ALA A 22 -13.96 15.13 -3.52
C ALA A 22 -14.10 16.25 -2.48
N HIS A 23 -14.42 15.91 -1.23
CA HIS A 23 -14.47 16.87 -0.12
C HIS A 23 -13.08 17.46 0.19
N ALA A 24 -12.10 16.61 0.42
CA ALA A 24 -10.73 16.97 0.78
C ALA A 24 -10.06 17.83 -0.30
N LEU A 25 -10.34 17.58 -1.58
CA LEU A 25 -9.90 18.42 -2.69
C LEU A 25 -10.55 19.80 -2.64
N ARG A 26 -11.86 19.88 -2.38
CA ARG A 26 -12.59 21.16 -2.33
C ARG A 26 -12.14 22.04 -1.16
N CYS A 27 -11.88 21.46 0.02
CA CYS A 27 -11.41 22.22 1.18
C CYS A 27 -9.88 22.43 1.20
N GLY A 28 -9.13 21.83 0.27
CA GLY A 28 -7.68 21.98 0.15
C GLY A 28 -6.86 21.10 1.12
N ALA A 29 -7.52 20.18 1.85
CA ALA A 29 -6.85 19.20 2.68
C ALA A 29 -6.05 18.20 1.84
N LEU A 30 -6.62 17.70 0.73
CA LEU A 30 -5.93 16.85 -0.23
C LEU A 30 -5.14 17.70 -1.24
N GLN A 31 -3.83 17.50 -1.28
CA GLN A 31 -2.89 18.26 -2.09
C GLN A 31 -2.22 17.35 -3.12
N SER A 32 -3.00 16.91 -4.11
CA SER A 32 -2.55 15.98 -5.15
C SER A 32 -1.39 16.54 -5.98
N ILE A 33 -0.43 15.66 -6.27
CA ILE A 33 0.78 15.99 -7.01
C ILE A 33 0.59 15.53 -8.47
N ALA A 34 0.40 16.49 -9.36
CA ALA A 34 0.29 16.22 -10.78
C ALA A 34 1.57 15.58 -11.35
N THR A 35 1.39 14.54 -12.16
CA THR A 35 2.46 13.85 -12.88
C THR A 35 2.06 13.63 -14.33
N ASP A 36 3.03 13.78 -15.23
CA ASP A 36 2.97 13.16 -16.55
C ASP A 36 3.50 11.73 -16.42
N TYR A 37 3.28 10.90 -17.42
CA TYR A 37 3.88 9.56 -17.45
C TYR A 37 4.39 9.21 -18.84
N LYS A 38 5.39 8.32 -18.86
CA LYS A 38 5.90 7.67 -20.06
C LYS A 38 6.09 6.19 -19.79
N PHE A 39 6.08 5.39 -20.84
CA PHE A 39 6.40 3.98 -20.74
C PHE A 39 7.83 3.70 -21.21
N VAL A 40 8.50 2.79 -20.50
CA VAL A 40 9.83 2.27 -20.87
C VAL A 40 9.75 0.74 -20.86
N GLU A 41 10.11 0.10 -21.97
CA GLU A 41 10.08 -1.36 -22.06
C GLU A 41 11.44 -1.96 -21.75
N GLN A 42 11.49 -2.92 -20.83
CA GLN A 42 12.70 -3.66 -20.51
C GLN A 42 12.34 -5.04 -19.94
N GLY A 43 13.03 -6.09 -20.43
CA GLY A 43 12.86 -7.45 -19.87
C GLY A 43 11.43 -8.00 -19.95
N GLY A 44 10.66 -7.59 -20.96
CA GLY A 44 9.25 -7.98 -21.12
C GLY A 44 8.26 -7.19 -20.26
N VAL A 45 8.72 -6.19 -19.50
CA VAL A 45 7.88 -5.32 -18.67
C VAL A 45 7.81 -3.92 -19.28
N ARG A 46 6.58 -3.39 -19.41
CA ARG A 46 6.31 -2.01 -19.83
C ARG A 46 6.23 -1.11 -18.60
N PHE A 47 7.39 -0.67 -18.10
CA PHE A 47 7.50 0.15 -16.90
C PHE A 47 6.79 1.50 -17.05
N LEU A 48 6.06 1.90 -16.02
CA LEU A 48 5.38 3.19 -15.91
C LEU A 48 6.31 4.20 -15.23
N VAL A 49 6.85 5.17 -15.96
CA VAL A 49 7.69 6.23 -15.37
C VAL A 49 6.85 7.49 -15.19
N ARG A 50 6.57 7.85 -13.94
CA ARG A 50 5.85 9.10 -13.59
C ARG A 50 6.83 10.25 -13.41
N ILE A 51 6.60 11.33 -14.14
CA ILE A 51 7.41 12.54 -14.16
C ILE A 51 6.64 13.65 -13.44
N LEU A 52 7.21 14.17 -12.36
CA LEU A 52 6.63 15.28 -11.60
C LEU A 52 6.62 16.54 -12.46
N THR A 53 5.43 17.05 -12.79
CA THR A 53 5.30 18.26 -13.61
C THR A 53 5.56 19.54 -12.82
N ASN A 54 5.50 19.46 -11.48
CA ASN A 54 5.71 20.60 -10.59
C ASN A 54 6.56 20.21 -9.36
N LEU A 55 7.88 20.15 -9.55
CA LEU A 55 8.87 19.87 -8.50
C LEU A 55 8.70 20.77 -7.27
N VAL A 56 8.31 22.04 -7.47
CA VAL A 56 8.14 23.04 -6.41
C VAL A 56 7.07 22.61 -5.40
N ARG A 57 5.95 22.03 -5.83
CA ARG A 57 4.90 21.55 -4.90
C ARG A 57 5.37 20.39 -4.04
N LYS A 58 6.14 19.45 -4.59
CA LYS A 58 6.72 18.33 -3.83
C LYS A 58 7.75 18.83 -2.82
N GLU A 59 8.59 19.79 -3.20
CA GLU A 59 9.54 20.43 -2.29
C GLU A 59 8.83 21.18 -1.17
N GLN A 60 7.77 21.93 -1.48
CA GLN A 60 6.94 22.60 -0.48
C GLN A 60 6.27 21.61 0.48
N ALA A 61 5.73 20.50 -0.01
CA ALA A 61 5.17 19.44 0.84
C ALA A 61 6.23 18.87 1.81
N ASN A 62 7.43 18.60 1.30
CA ASN A 62 8.56 18.13 2.12
C ASN A 62 8.99 19.18 3.16
N LEU A 63 9.02 20.47 2.79
CA LEU A 63 9.35 21.56 3.69
C LEU A 63 8.28 21.75 4.77
N GLN A 64 6.99 21.66 4.42
CA GLN A 64 5.88 21.73 5.36
C GLN A 64 5.97 20.61 6.39
N GLN A 65 6.30 19.38 5.98
CA GLN A 65 6.50 18.28 6.92
C GLN A 65 7.72 18.50 7.81
N LYS A 66 8.87 18.93 7.25
CA LYS A 66 10.09 19.21 8.04
C LYS A 66 9.91 20.34 9.05
N ALA A 67 9.12 21.37 8.71
CA ALA A 67 8.84 22.50 9.58
C ALA A 67 8.07 22.10 10.85
N LYS A 68 7.31 21.00 10.81
CA LYS A 68 6.56 20.49 11.97
C LYS A 68 7.44 19.72 12.98
N GLY A 69 8.73 19.53 12.70
CA GLY A 69 9.70 18.89 13.59
C GLY A 69 9.89 17.40 13.32
N LYS A 70 10.93 16.81 13.93
CA LYS A 70 11.29 15.39 13.75
C LYS A 70 10.28 14.42 14.36
N ASP A 71 9.53 14.87 15.36
CA ASP A 71 8.54 14.06 16.09
C ASP A 71 7.11 14.23 15.56
N PHE A 72 6.94 14.96 14.44
CA PHE A 72 5.63 15.15 13.85
C PHE A 72 5.09 13.85 13.27
N ASN A 73 3.96 13.40 13.79
CA ASN A 73 3.21 12.25 13.29
C ASN A 73 1.94 12.72 12.57
N PRO A 74 1.84 12.63 11.22
CA PRO A 74 0.68 13.10 10.48
C PRO A 74 -0.58 12.27 10.74
N PHE A 75 -0.47 11.15 11.45
CA PHE A 75 -1.58 10.27 11.77
C PHE A 75 -2.07 10.42 13.21
N LEU A 76 -1.38 11.22 14.05
CA LEU A 76 -1.72 11.42 15.46
C LEU A 76 -1.50 12.90 15.91
N PRO A 77 -2.58 13.70 16.04
CA PRO A 77 -3.91 13.46 15.47
C PRO A 77 -3.87 13.54 13.94
N TYR A 78 -4.71 12.75 13.27
CA TYR A 78 -4.92 12.89 11.83
C TYR A 78 -5.85 14.08 11.52
N GLU A 79 -5.82 14.55 10.27
CA GLU A 79 -6.74 15.59 9.80
C GLU A 79 -8.11 14.95 9.47
N ASP A 80 -9.20 15.45 10.07
CA ASP A 80 -10.56 14.91 9.84
C ASP A 80 -10.98 14.99 8.37
N ASP A 81 -10.54 16.02 7.65
CA ASP A 81 -10.76 16.17 6.21
C ASP A 81 -10.04 15.10 5.37
N LEU A 82 -9.14 14.31 5.94
CA LEU A 82 -8.49 13.17 5.29
C LEU A 82 -9.00 11.82 5.81
N PHE A 83 -9.85 11.80 6.84
CA PHE A 83 -10.41 10.57 7.38
C PHE A 83 -11.47 9.97 6.46
N VAL A 84 -11.32 8.68 6.12
CA VAL A 84 -12.26 7.96 5.25
C VAL A 84 -13.17 7.07 6.08
N ALA A 85 -12.60 6.17 6.88
CA ALA A 85 -13.36 5.14 7.58
C ALA A 85 -12.61 4.55 8.78
N ASN A 86 -13.38 3.99 9.71
CA ASN A 86 -12.85 3.03 10.69
C ASN A 86 -12.86 1.64 10.05
N LEU A 87 -11.69 0.99 9.95
CA LEU A 87 -11.58 -0.35 9.35
C LEU A 87 -11.71 -1.44 10.41
N SER A 88 -11.20 -1.18 11.62
CA SER A 88 -11.32 -2.08 12.77
C SER A 88 -11.12 -1.29 14.09
N SER A 89 -11.11 -2.01 15.21
CA SER A 89 -10.71 -1.45 16.50
C SER A 89 -9.23 -1.03 16.54
N THR A 90 -8.40 -1.54 15.65
CA THR A 90 -6.94 -1.26 15.62
C THR A 90 -6.51 -0.40 14.44
N HIS A 91 -7.33 -0.29 13.39
CA HIS A 91 -6.97 0.42 12.16
C HIS A 91 -8.05 1.40 11.69
N LEU A 92 -7.58 2.45 11.01
CA LEU A 92 -8.39 3.42 10.31
C LEU A 92 -7.86 3.63 8.89
N CYS A 93 -8.69 4.26 8.05
CA CYS A 93 -8.36 4.58 6.67
C CYS A 93 -8.29 6.10 6.49
N LEU A 94 -7.19 6.59 5.93
CA LEU A 94 -7.00 8.00 5.55
C LEU A 94 -6.75 8.13 4.05
N LEU A 95 -7.01 9.31 3.50
CA LEU A 95 -6.46 9.71 2.21
C LEU A 95 -4.98 10.06 2.36
N ASN A 96 -4.16 9.68 1.38
CA ASN A 96 -2.79 10.18 1.30
C ASN A 96 -2.81 11.65 0.88
N LYS A 97 -2.49 12.55 1.82
CA LYS A 97 -2.50 14.01 1.64
C LYS A 97 -1.79 14.49 0.36
N PHE A 98 -0.68 13.84 0.00
CA PHE A 98 0.17 14.23 -1.14
C PHE A 98 0.18 13.13 -2.20
N ASN A 99 -1.02 12.67 -2.60
CA ASN A 99 -1.16 11.56 -3.52
C ASN A 99 -0.71 11.91 -4.95
N VAL A 100 -0.05 10.95 -5.59
CA VAL A 100 0.24 10.97 -7.04
C VAL A 100 -0.80 10.17 -7.82
N VAL A 101 -1.34 9.12 -7.19
CA VAL A 101 -2.42 8.28 -7.73
C VAL A 101 -3.71 8.67 -7.03
N ASP A 102 -4.78 8.88 -7.80
CA ASP A 102 -6.08 9.24 -7.25
C ASP A 102 -6.61 8.16 -6.32
N HIS A 103 -7.30 8.60 -5.27
CA HIS A 103 -7.88 7.73 -4.24
C HIS A 103 -6.85 6.81 -3.55
N HIS A 104 -5.60 7.26 -3.44
CA HIS A 104 -4.57 6.59 -2.66
C HIS A 104 -4.91 6.64 -1.17
N LEU A 105 -5.18 5.46 -0.60
CA LEU A 105 -5.53 5.25 0.79
C LEU A 105 -4.35 4.81 1.64
N LEU A 106 -4.36 5.23 2.90
CA LEU A 106 -3.47 4.79 3.96
C LEU A 106 -4.28 3.99 4.98
N ILE A 107 -3.89 2.74 5.23
CA ILE A 107 -4.44 1.88 6.28
C ILE A 107 -3.48 2.00 7.47
N VAL A 108 -3.87 2.74 8.49
CA VAL A 108 -2.98 3.18 9.57
C VAL A 108 -3.41 2.55 10.89
N THR A 109 -2.44 2.12 11.71
CA THR A 109 -2.70 1.72 13.09
C THR A 109 -3.24 2.90 13.90
N ARG A 110 -4.18 2.66 14.81
CA ARG A 110 -4.70 3.72 15.70
C ARG A 110 -3.66 4.13 16.73
N GLU A 111 -3.06 3.13 17.37
CA GLU A 111 -1.95 3.34 18.28
C GLU A 111 -0.65 3.38 17.49
N PHE A 112 0.34 4.11 18.01
CA PHE A 112 1.65 4.14 17.40
C PHE A 112 2.30 2.76 17.43
N GLU A 113 2.38 2.13 16.27
CA GLU A 113 3.31 1.04 15.98
C GLU A 113 4.43 1.56 15.06
N HIS A 114 5.65 1.04 15.22
CA HIS A 114 6.77 1.47 14.38
C HIS A 114 6.68 0.84 12.98
N GLN A 115 6.99 1.59 11.93
CA GLN A 115 6.94 1.16 10.52
C GLN A 115 7.97 0.06 10.18
N GLU A 116 8.96 -0.16 11.03
CA GLU A 116 9.90 -1.30 10.91
C GLU A 116 9.35 -2.58 11.55
N ASN A 117 8.22 -2.50 12.24
CA ASN A 117 7.57 -3.69 12.76
C ASN A 117 7.05 -4.50 11.58
N TRP A 118 7.28 -5.82 11.61
CA TRP A 118 6.55 -6.75 10.75
C TRP A 118 5.04 -6.53 10.84
N LEU A 119 4.36 -6.84 9.72
CA LEU A 119 2.91 -6.95 9.71
C LEU A 119 2.47 -8.11 10.62
N ASN A 120 1.28 -8.02 11.17
CA ASN A 120 0.62 -8.98 12.04
C ASN A 120 -0.79 -9.28 11.50
N TYR A 121 -1.51 -10.16 12.19
CA TYR A 121 -2.85 -10.59 11.79
C TYR A 121 -3.84 -9.42 11.61
N ASN A 122 -3.81 -8.43 12.51
CA ASN A 122 -4.74 -7.30 12.48
C ASN A 122 -4.47 -6.38 11.29
N ASP A 123 -3.21 -6.24 10.88
CA ASP A 123 -2.86 -5.49 9.67
C ASP A 123 -3.48 -6.15 8.43
N PHE A 124 -3.41 -7.49 8.33
CA PHE A 124 -4.00 -8.23 7.21
C PHE A 124 -5.53 -8.26 7.23
N ALA A 125 -6.14 -8.33 8.41
CA ALA A 125 -7.58 -8.18 8.56
C ALA A 125 -8.05 -6.78 8.09
N ALA A 126 -7.37 -5.72 8.52
CA ALA A 126 -7.65 -4.36 8.05
C ALA A 126 -7.40 -4.21 6.54
N LEU A 127 -6.30 -4.76 6.03
CA LEU A 127 -5.99 -4.77 4.61
C LEU A 127 -7.10 -5.42 3.78
N TRP A 128 -7.62 -6.55 4.23
CA TRP A 128 -8.70 -7.24 3.53
C TRP A 128 -9.98 -6.39 3.43
N THR A 129 -10.31 -5.58 4.44
CA THR A 129 -11.47 -4.67 4.33
C THR A 129 -11.38 -3.75 3.13
N GLY A 130 -10.17 -3.25 2.82
CA GLY A 130 -9.90 -2.45 1.64
C GLY A 130 -9.87 -3.27 0.35
N LEU A 131 -9.06 -4.33 0.33
CA LEU A 131 -8.92 -5.18 -0.84
C LEU A 131 -10.21 -5.90 -1.21
N LYS A 132 -11.17 -6.13 -0.31
CA LYS A 132 -12.46 -6.75 -0.63
C LYS A 132 -13.33 -5.86 -1.53
N GLU A 133 -13.26 -4.55 -1.33
CA GLU A 133 -14.13 -3.58 -2.01
C GLU A 133 -13.42 -2.85 -3.15
N ILE A 134 -12.11 -2.67 -3.04
CA ILE A 134 -11.28 -1.98 -4.01
C ILE A 134 -10.42 -3.02 -4.71
N ASP A 135 -10.61 -3.18 -6.02
CA ASP A 135 -9.65 -3.93 -6.83
C ASP A 135 -8.40 -3.06 -7.00
N GLY A 136 -7.36 -3.40 -6.23
CA GLY A 136 -6.22 -2.51 -6.03
C GLY A 136 -4.92 -3.24 -5.72
N LEU A 137 -3.86 -2.44 -5.72
CA LEU A 137 -2.54 -2.84 -5.24
C LEU A 137 -2.34 -2.26 -3.85
N ALA A 138 -2.23 -3.15 -2.87
CA ALA A 138 -1.77 -2.77 -1.55
C ALA A 138 -0.27 -2.97 -1.40
N PHE A 139 0.36 -2.15 -0.55
CA PHE A 139 1.78 -2.27 -0.32
C PHE A 139 2.22 -1.73 1.04
N PHE A 140 3.36 -2.24 1.51
CA PHE A 140 4.00 -1.84 2.75
C PHE A 140 5.48 -1.57 2.50
N ASN A 141 5.98 -0.45 3.04
CA ASN A 141 7.39 -0.11 3.04
C ASN A 141 7.92 -0.30 4.47
N GLY A 142 8.55 -1.45 4.77
CA GLY A 142 9.02 -1.81 6.10
C GLY A 142 10.32 -1.12 6.47
N GLY A 143 10.23 0.15 6.87
CA GLY A 143 11.37 0.98 7.30
C GLY A 143 11.92 1.93 6.24
N LYS A 144 12.81 2.83 6.68
CA LYS A 144 13.36 3.91 5.84
C LYS A 144 14.06 3.38 4.59
N THR A 145 14.86 2.32 4.74
CA THR A 145 15.56 1.66 3.62
C THR A 145 14.60 1.08 2.57
N ALA A 146 13.36 0.78 2.96
CA ALA A 146 12.32 0.31 2.05
C ALA A 146 11.53 1.46 1.37
N GLY A 147 11.91 2.72 1.60
CA GLY A 147 11.22 3.89 1.04
C GLY A 147 10.08 4.44 1.90
N ALA A 148 10.03 4.09 3.19
CA ALA A 148 9.04 4.65 4.10
C ALA A 148 9.35 6.11 4.45
N SER A 149 8.35 6.98 4.31
CA SER A 149 8.44 8.41 4.68
C SER A 149 7.96 8.71 6.10
N GLN A 150 7.22 7.79 6.74
CA GLN A 150 6.65 7.94 8.07
C GLN A 150 7.04 6.76 8.95
N THR A 151 7.25 7.02 10.24
CA THR A 151 7.63 5.99 11.23
C THR A 151 6.43 5.31 11.87
N HIS A 152 5.24 5.88 11.78
CA HIS A 152 4.01 5.26 12.24
C HIS A 152 3.51 4.25 11.19
N LYS A 153 3.28 3.02 11.64
CA LYS A 153 2.87 1.86 10.85
C LYS A 153 1.64 2.14 10.00
N HIS A 154 1.81 1.98 8.69
CA HIS A 154 0.75 2.07 7.72
C HIS A 154 1.02 1.21 6.48
N LEU A 155 -0.05 0.60 5.98
CA LEU A 155 -0.15 0.06 4.63
C LEU A 155 -0.71 1.13 3.69
N GLN A 156 -0.43 0.98 2.41
CA GLN A 156 -0.93 1.84 1.34
C GLN A 156 -1.80 0.99 0.41
N LEU A 157 -2.89 1.55 -0.10
CA LEU A 157 -3.78 0.90 -1.06
C LEU A 157 -4.10 1.90 -2.17
N ILE A 158 -3.81 1.52 -3.41
CA ILE A 158 -4.16 2.29 -4.60
C ILE A 158 -5.06 1.47 -5.51
N PRO A 159 -6.11 2.07 -6.10
CA PRO A 159 -6.92 1.40 -7.10
C PRO A 159 -6.11 1.02 -8.33
N MET A 160 -6.50 -0.08 -8.98
CA MET A 160 -6.00 -0.45 -10.30
C MET A 160 -6.96 0.03 -11.41
N PRO A 161 -6.48 0.18 -12.66
CA PRO A 161 -5.10 -0.02 -13.11
C PRO A 161 -4.18 1.16 -12.75
N LEU A 162 -2.86 0.91 -12.67
CA LEU A 162 -1.86 1.96 -12.38
C LEU A 162 -1.68 2.96 -13.52
N ALA A 163 -2.04 2.57 -14.74
CA ALA A 163 -2.07 3.43 -15.92
C ALA A 163 -3.31 3.11 -16.77
N PRO A 164 -3.77 4.04 -17.62
CA PRO A 164 -4.95 3.81 -18.49
C PRO A 164 -4.75 2.72 -19.55
N GLU A 165 -3.50 2.37 -19.86
CA GLU A 165 -3.13 1.44 -20.92
C GLU A 165 -2.09 0.43 -20.44
N GLY A 166 -2.14 -0.79 -20.97
CA GLY A 166 -1.23 -1.89 -20.63
C GLY A 166 -1.76 -2.78 -19.51
N GLU A 167 -0.86 -3.51 -18.87
CA GLU A 167 -1.19 -4.32 -17.69
C GLU A 167 -1.66 -3.45 -16.53
N ALA A 168 -2.59 -3.98 -15.73
CA ALA A 168 -3.13 -3.27 -14.56
C ALA A 168 -2.02 -2.87 -13.58
N ILE A 169 -1.02 -3.74 -13.42
CA ILE A 169 0.23 -3.47 -12.73
C ILE A 169 1.37 -3.92 -13.65
N PRO A 170 2.33 -3.07 -14.04
CA PRO A 170 3.35 -3.42 -15.03
C PRO A 170 4.10 -4.73 -14.80
N ILE A 171 4.46 -5.04 -13.55
CA ILE A 171 5.21 -6.27 -13.23
C ILE A 171 4.43 -7.56 -13.54
N GLU A 172 3.10 -7.49 -13.65
CA GLU A 172 2.24 -8.63 -13.97
C GLU A 172 2.57 -9.29 -15.30
N ALA A 173 3.14 -8.55 -16.25
CA ALA A 173 3.56 -9.07 -17.55
C ALA A 173 4.52 -10.27 -17.46
N ILE A 174 5.22 -10.40 -16.33
CA ILE A 174 6.17 -11.50 -16.12
C ILE A 174 5.75 -12.44 -14.99
N LEU A 175 4.75 -12.11 -14.16
CA LEU A 175 4.40 -12.96 -13.01
C LEU A 175 3.78 -14.30 -13.43
N PRO A 176 4.17 -15.42 -12.80
CA PRO A 176 3.52 -16.69 -13.05
C PRO A 176 2.15 -16.72 -12.36
N TYR A 177 1.06 -16.74 -13.14
CA TYR A 177 -0.30 -16.90 -12.62
C TYR A 177 -0.67 -18.34 -12.27
N THR A 178 0.16 -19.29 -12.65
CA THR A 178 0.05 -20.71 -12.28
C THR A 178 1.26 -21.09 -11.44
N ALA A 179 1.23 -20.73 -10.16
CA ALA A 179 2.30 -21.06 -9.22
C ALA A 179 1.79 -22.11 -8.21
N PRO A 180 2.69 -22.91 -7.62
CA PRO A 180 2.31 -23.88 -6.59
C PRO A 180 1.78 -23.19 -5.32
N ASP A 181 1.10 -23.94 -4.47
CA ASP A 181 0.60 -23.51 -3.14
C ASP A 181 1.76 -23.34 -2.12
N ARG A 182 2.86 -22.73 -2.54
CA ARG A 182 4.07 -22.47 -1.74
C ARG A 182 4.79 -21.23 -2.26
N PRO A 183 5.52 -20.49 -1.40
CA PRO A 183 6.32 -19.36 -1.84
C PRO A 183 7.51 -19.81 -2.70
N GLU A 184 7.90 -19.00 -3.67
CA GLU A 184 9.06 -19.25 -4.53
C GLU A 184 9.85 -17.97 -4.86
N HIS A 185 11.03 -18.14 -5.44
CA HIS A 185 11.81 -17.03 -6.00
C HIS A 185 11.51 -16.89 -7.49
N LEU A 186 11.22 -15.68 -7.95
CA LEU A 186 11.10 -15.37 -9.38
C LEU A 186 12.50 -15.10 -9.96
N ALA A 187 13.08 -16.09 -10.63
CA ALA A 187 14.44 -16.03 -11.17
C ALA A 187 14.63 -14.96 -12.27
N GLN A 188 13.56 -14.57 -12.93
CA GLN A 188 13.54 -13.51 -13.95
C GLN A 188 13.69 -12.09 -13.38
N LEU A 189 13.45 -11.90 -12.07
CA LEU A 189 13.64 -10.62 -11.41
C LEU A 189 15.12 -10.48 -10.99
N PRO A 190 15.80 -9.37 -11.33
CA PRO A 190 17.23 -9.21 -11.08
C PRO A 190 17.55 -8.84 -9.61
N PHE A 191 16.67 -9.21 -8.67
CA PHE A 191 16.78 -8.90 -7.25
C PHE A 191 16.15 -10.02 -6.41
N ALA A 192 16.61 -10.13 -5.15
CA ALA A 192 16.04 -11.07 -4.19
C ALA A 192 14.55 -10.78 -3.99
N ASN A 193 13.72 -11.80 -4.10
CA ASN A 193 12.27 -11.68 -4.00
C ASN A 193 11.68 -12.99 -3.50
N GLY A 194 10.51 -12.92 -2.89
CA GLY A 194 9.66 -14.06 -2.64
C GLY A 194 8.30 -13.76 -3.23
N PHE A 195 7.72 -14.73 -3.91
CA PHE A 195 6.45 -14.61 -4.59
C PHE A 195 5.51 -15.74 -4.18
N MET A 196 4.21 -15.43 -4.07
CA MET A 196 3.17 -16.39 -3.81
C MET A 196 1.91 -15.98 -4.58
N VAL A 197 1.30 -16.93 -5.29
CA VAL A 197 -0.04 -16.74 -5.86
C VAL A 197 -1.07 -16.82 -4.74
N LEU A 198 -2.10 -15.99 -4.82
CA LEU A 198 -3.21 -15.94 -3.89
C LEU A 198 -4.52 -16.21 -4.64
N ASP A 199 -5.46 -16.82 -3.93
CA ASP A 199 -6.84 -16.98 -4.38
C ASP A 199 -7.77 -16.33 -3.36
N LEU A 200 -7.80 -14.99 -3.34
CA LEU A 200 -8.66 -14.22 -2.44
C LEU A 200 -10.00 -13.91 -3.11
N SER A 201 -10.97 -14.81 -2.91
CA SER A 201 -12.35 -14.59 -3.34
C SER A 201 -12.99 -13.44 -2.55
N PRO A 202 -13.70 -12.49 -3.19
CA PRO A 202 -14.48 -11.46 -2.51
C PRO A 202 -15.52 -11.99 -1.52
N MET A 203 -15.88 -13.28 -1.64
CA MET A 203 -16.83 -13.96 -0.75
C MET A 203 -16.19 -14.43 0.56
N MET A 204 -14.85 -14.41 0.68
CA MET A 204 -14.17 -14.79 1.91
C MET A 204 -14.60 -13.89 3.08
N SER A 205 -14.79 -14.53 4.23
CA SER A 205 -14.93 -13.81 5.49
C SER A 205 -13.63 -13.08 5.82
N PRO A 206 -13.68 -12.02 6.67
CA PRO A 206 -12.47 -11.34 7.09
C PRO A 206 -11.42 -12.24 7.73
N ASP A 207 -11.86 -13.25 8.49
CA ASP A 207 -10.96 -14.16 9.21
C ASP A 207 -10.24 -15.12 8.26
N GLU A 208 -10.95 -15.67 7.28
CA GLU A 208 -10.37 -16.55 6.25
C GLU A 208 -9.32 -15.82 5.42
N ALA A 209 -9.66 -14.62 4.93
CA ALA A 209 -8.76 -13.83 4.10
C ALA A 209 -7.53 -13.37 4.89
N ALA A 210 -7.71 -12.88 6.13
CA ALA A 210 -6.61 -12.47 7.00
C ALA A 210 -5.69 -13.66 7.33
N THR A 211 -6.26 -14.83 7.59
CA THR A 211 -5.50 -16.06 7.85
C THR A 211 -4.66 -16.47 6.64
N LEU A 212 -5.23 -16.44 5.44
CA LEU A 212 -4.52 -16.78 4.21
C LEU A 212 -3.39 -15.78 3.92
N LEU A 213 -3.69 -14.48 4.01
CA LEU A 213 -2.71 -13.41 3.85
C LEU A 213 -1.56 -13.51 4.88
N TRP A 214 -1.89 -13.73 6.15
CA TRP A 214 -0.93 -13.88 7.23
C TRP A 214 0.00 -15.08 7.04
N LYS A 215 -0.56 -16.24 6.67
CA LYS A 215 0.23 -17.46 6.39
C LYS A 215 1.14 -17.28 5.18
N SER A 216 0.64 -16.64 4.13
CA SER A 216 1.40 -16.35 2.92
C SER A 216 2.59 -15.44 3.22
N TYR A 217 2.33 -14.36 3.96
CA TYR A 217 3.36 -13.43 4.42
C TYR A 217 4.42 -14.10 5.30
N CYS A 218 4.02 -14.89 6.31
CA CYS A 218 4.95 -15.65 7.14
C CYS A 218 5.84 -16.59 6.32
N SER A 219 5.25 -17.25 5.31
CA SER A 219 5.97 -18.19 4.44
C SER A 219 7.00 -17.47 3.57
N LEU A 220 6.68 -16.27 3.07
CA LEU A 220 7.61 -15.42 2.32
C LEU A 220 8.75 -14.89 3.18
N LEU A 221 8.46 -14.44 4.40
CA LEU A 221 9.51 -14.03 5.34
C LEU A 221 10.46 -15.18 5.65
N LYS A 222 9.93 -16.39 5.87
CA LYS A 222 10.74 -17.60 6.08
C LYS A 222 11.60 -17.94 4.86
N LEU A 223 11.04 -17.88 3.65
CA LEU A 223 11.79 -18.11 2.41
C LEU A 223 12.98 -17.14 2.28
N LEU A 224 12.78 -15.89 2.68
CA LEU A 224 13.78 -14.82 2.57
C LEU A 224 14.66 -14.66 3.80
N ALA A 225 14.56 -15.57 4.77
CA ALA A 225 15.28 -15.53 6.04
C ALA A 225 15.13 -14.20 6.79
N ILE A 226 13.97 -13.54 6.68
CA ILE A 226 13.62 -12.37 7.47
C ILE A 226 13.00 -12.86 8.77
N SER A 227 13.82 -12.89 9.81
CA SER A 227 13.42 -13.37 11.13
C SER A 227 12.35 -12.50 11.76
N MET A 228 11.42 -13.20 12.40
CA MET A 228 10.30 -12.73 13.18
C MET A 228 10.57 -13.07 14.64
N ASN A 229 10.81 -12.08 15.50
CA ASN A 229 11.06 -12.31 16.92
C ASN A 229 9.80 -11.99 17.73
N THR A 230 9.42 -12.87 18.66
CA THR A 230 8.27 -12.63 19.55
C THR A 230 8.56 -11.57 20.61
N GLU A 231 9.83 -11.33 20.93
CA GLU A 231 10.26 -10.31 21.91
C GLU A 231 10.53 -8.94 21.27
N ASP A 232 10.91 -8.92 19.98
CA ASP A 232 11.12 -7.70 19.21
C ASP A 232 10.30 -7.74 17.93
N THR A 233 9.30 -6.87 17.85
CA THR A 233 8.42 -6.81 16.69
C THR A 233 9.10 -6.19 15.46
N ARG A 234 10.32 -5.68 15.55
CA ARG A 234 11.03 -5.22 14.35
C ARG A 234 11.42 -6.37 13.45
N ALA A 235 11.19 -6.21 12.15
CA ALA A 235 11.72 -7.12 11.16
C ALA A 235 13.26 -7.04 11.14
N SER A 236 13.92 -8.20 11.05
CA SER A 236 15.39 -8.27 11.00
C SER A 236 16.02 -7.54 9.80
N HIS A 237 15.26 -7.35 8.72
CA HIS A 237 15.69 -6.67 7.51
C HIS A 237 14.56 -5.80 6.96
N PRO A 238 14.85 -4.61 6.41
CA PRO A 238 13.88 -3.81 5.67
C PRO A 238 13.35 -4.56 4.45
N TYR A 239 12.08 -4.38 4.12
CA TYR A 239 11.47 -5.01 2.95
C TYR A 239 10.31 -4.20 2.38
N ASN A 240 10.00 -4.44 1.12
CA ASN A 240 8.72 -4.06 0.52
C ASN A 240 7.81 -5.27 0.45
N LEU A 241 6.53 -5.06 0.75
CA LEU A 241 5.46 -6.01 0.45
C LEU A 241 4.53 -5.37 -0.57
N LEU A 242 4.08 -6.18 -1.52
CA LEU A 242 3.05 -5.86 -2.49
C LEU A 242 2.01 -6.98 -2.44
N VAL A 243 0.72 -6.60 -2.44
CA VAL A 243 -0.39 -7.54 -2.28
C VAL A 243 -1.53 -7.12 -3.20
N THR A 244 -2.02 -8.07 -4.00
CA THR A 244 -3.31 -7.98 -4.69
C THR A 244 -4.20 -9.13 -4.22
N ARG A 245 -5.40 -9.27 -4.77
CA ARG A 245 -6.22 -10.47 -4.55
C ARG A 245 -5.61 -11.74 -5.17
N ARG A 246 -4.69 -11.59 -6.13
CA ARG A 246 -4.16 -12.65 -6.99
C ARG A 246 -2.74 -13.09 -6.61
N TRP A 247 -1.98 -12.25 -5.91
CA TRP A 247 -0.59 -12.56 -5.59
C TRP A 247 -0.04 -11.67 -4.46
N MET A 248 1.06 -12.13 -3.88
CA MET A 248 1.88 -11.42 -2.90
C MET A 248 3.36 -11.47 -3.33
N LEU A 249 4.03 -10.32 -3.32
CA LEU A 249 5.44 -10.19 -3.63
C LEU A 249 6.15 -9.48 -2.46
N LEU A 250 7.19 -10.13 -1.92
CA LEU A 250 8.04 -9.58 -0.87
C LEU A 250 9.45 -9.37 -1.42
N VAL A 251 10.01 -8.17 -1.22
CA VAL A 251 11.33 -7.80 -1.72
C VAL A 251 12.18 -7.27 -0.56
N PRO A 252 13.23 -7.99 -0.11
CA PRO A 252 14.19 -7.48 0.86
C PRO A 252 14.94 -6.27 0.30
N ARG A 253 15.16 -5.26 1.14
CA ARG A 253 15.73 -3.97 0.74
C ARG A 253 17.08 -3.71 1.40
N LYS A 254 18.05 -3.30 0.59
CA LYS A 254 19.41 -2.92 1.04
C LYS A 254 19.65 -1.42 1.04
N GLN A 255 18.97 -0.70 0.16
CA GLN A 255 19.10 0.74 0.00
C GLN A 255 17.78 1.34 -0.47
N GLU A 256 17.48 2.55 -0.03
CA GLU A 256 16.27 3.30 -0.41
C GLU A 256 16.35 3.82 -1.85
N HIS A 257 17.55 4.21 -2.30
CA HIS A 257 17.75 4.91 -3.56
C HIS A 257 18.62 4.11 -4.52
N THR A 258 18.41 4.29 -5.82
CA THR A 258 19.41 4.02 -6.86
C THR A 258 19.68 5.30 -7.62
N HIS A 259 20.94 5.70 -7.74
CA HIS A 259 21.30 7.03 -8.25
C HIS A 259 20.48 8.13 -7.52
N SER A 260 19.74 8.95 -8.26
CA SER A 260 18.88 10.01 -7.72
C SER A 260 17.41 9.60 -7.54
N ILE A 261 17.07 8.31 -7.72
CA ILE A 261 15.69 7.81 -7.69
C ILE A 261 15.46 7.07 -6.38
N SER A 262 14.50 7.55 -5.58
CA SER A 262 13.99 6.82 -4.42
C SER A 262 13.08 5.69 -4.91
N ILE A 263 13.27 4.49 -4.38
CA ILE A 263 12.49 3.30 -4.71
C ILE A 263 11.72 2.88 -3.47
N ASN A 264 10.39 2.84 -3.59
CA ASN A 264 9.49 2.21 -2.62
C ASN A 264 8.83 0.98 -3.27
N SER A 265 7.77 0.42 -2.68
CA SER A 265 7.07 -0.74 -3.24
C SER A 265 6.61 -0.56 -4.69
N LEU A 266 6.19 0.64 -5.12
CA LEU A 266 5.72 0.87 -6.48
C LEU A 266 6.81 0.64 -7.55
N GLY A 267 8.08 0.87 -7.19
CA GLY A 267 9.21 0.52 -8.06
C GLY A 267 9.25 -0.97 -8.42
N PHE A 268 8.85 -1.84 -7.48
CA PHE A 268 8.78 -3.29 -7.71
C PHE A 268 7.46 -3.73 -8.37
N ALA A 269 6.45 -2.86 -8.41
CA ALA A 269 5.28 -3.00 -9.27
C ALA A 269 5.56 -2.57 -10.73
N GLY A 270 6.76 -2.01 -10.97
CA GLY A 270 7.17 -1.48 -12.26
C GLY A 270 6.69 -0.04 -12.52
N SER A 271 6.46 0.75 -11.47
CA SER A 271 6.05 2.16 -11.52
C SER A 271 6.97 3.12 -10.77
#